data_AF-A0A1F8GLL6-F1
#
_entry.id   AF-A0A1F8GLL6-F1
#
_cell.length_a   1.000
_cell.length_b   1.000
_cell.length_c   1.000
_cell.angle_alpha   90.00
_cell.angle_beta   90.00
_cell.angle_gamma   90.00
#
_symmetry.space_group_name_H-M   'P 1'
#
loop_
_entity.id
_entity.type
_entity.pdbx_description
1 polymer ?
#
loop_
_entity_poly.entity_id
_entity_poly.type
_entity_poly.pdbx_seq_one_letter_code
_entity_poly.pdbx_strand_id
1 'polypeptide(L)'
;MEKDQKINGFGLLGIIIVVAIVAAFSIGGGMYWNETKKQQSLLQMGADAKKRAEELKQAIESRNEQIFGSPTSEDTDVNTFEWKTYRNEKYGFEVKIPPRWSAADIEEIKDAYYGGINIFLRLPSKNSGLQPVCHFSVYQSSQWDRLQKDVETNKPIFLVSKDDTLYGWGCGHDDYGYRGFEEYNQAVDDQQLKDLPMGPFQEFKKSILPTFRLIK
;
A
#
# COMPACT_ATOMS: atom_id res chain seq x y z
N MET A 1 42.40 -4.75 21.67
CA MET A 1 41.09 -4.20 22.07
C MET A 1 40.46 -3.61 20.82
N GLU A 2 39.72 -4.44 20.10
CA GLU A 2 39.13 -4.12 18.80
C GLU A 2 37.63 -3.87 19.04
N LYS A 3 37.11 -2.73 18.56
CA LYS A 3 35.70 -2.37 18.69
C LYS A 3 34.95 -2.89 17.46
N ASP A 4 34.10 -3.88 17.67
CA ASP A 4 33.09 -4.32 16.71
C ASP A 4 32.10 -3.19 16.42
N GLN A 5 32.14 -2.64 15.20
CA GLN A 5 31.05 -1.82 14.68
C GLN A 5 30.01 -2.72 14.01
N LYS A 6 28.87 -2.91 14.70
CA LYS A 6 27.63 -3.42 14.09
C LYS A 6 27.14 -2.43 13.04
N ILE A 7 27.18 -2.83 11.77
CA ILE A 7 26.56 -2.09 10.66
C ILE A 7 25.11 -2.59 10.53
N ASN A 8 24.15 -1.73 10.81
CA ASN A 8 22.72 -2.02 10.66
C ASN A 8 22.32 -1.92 9.18
N GLY A 9 21.55 -2.91 8.70
CA GLY A 9 21.19 -3.10 7.29
C GLY A 9 20.38 -1.94 6.72
N PHE A 10 20.88 -1.36 5.63
CA PHE A 10 20.19 -0.37 4.82
C PHE A 10 19.18 -1.09 3.90
N GLY A 11 17.89 -0.79 4.04
CA GLY A 11 16.87 -1.16 3.04
C GLY A 11 17.20 -0.56 1.67
N LEU A 12 16.59 -1.08 0.60
CA LEU A 12 16.95 -0.85 -0.82
C LEU A 12 17.28 0.61 -1.19
N LEU A 13 16.63 1.60 -0.56
CA LEU A 13 16.91 3.03 -0.75
C LEU A 13 18.29 3.47 -0.22
N GLY A 14 18.74 2.93 0.90
CA GLY A 14 20.08 3.16 1.41
C GLY A 14 21.15 2.46 0.58
N ILE A 15 20.85 1.28 -0.01
CA ILE A 15 21.75 0.63 -0.98
C ILE A 15 21.85 1.47 -2.26
N ILE A 16 20.75 2.04 -2.76
CA ILE A 16 20.78 2.92 -3.95
C ILE A 16 21.57 4.21 -3.68
N ILE A 17 21.42 4.81 -2.50
CA ILE A 17 22.20 6.00 -2.09
C ILE A 17 23.67 5.65 -1.90
N VAL A 18 24.00 4.52 -1.26
CA VAL A 18 25.38 4.06 -1.08
C VAL A 18 26.01 3.67 -2.42
N VAL A 19 25.29 3.02 -3.34
CA VAL A 19 25.78 2.70 -4.69
C VAL A 19 25.98 3.97 -5.51
N ALA A 20 25.11 4.98 -5.38
CA ALA A 20 25.30 6.28 -6.03
C ALA A 20 26.52 7.04 -5.47
N ILE A 21 26.75 6.97 -4.15
CA ILE A 21 27.91 7.56 -3.48
C ILE A 21 29.20 6.80 -3.83
N VAL A 22 29.18 5.47 -3.83
CA VAL A 22 30.33 4.63 -4.21
C VAL A 22 30.63 4.76 -5.70
N ALA A 23 29.64 4.89 -6.58
CA ALA A 23 29.84 5.25 -7.98
C ALA A 23 30.45 6.66 -8.13
N ALA A 24 30.02 7.64 -7.32
CA ALA A 24 30.63 8.97 -7.30
C ALA A 24 32.09 8.95 -6.79
N PHE A 25 32.42 8.10 -5.81
CA PHE A 25 33.77 7.99 -5.25
C PHE A 25 34.71 7.09 -6.07
N SER A 26 34.19 6.08 -6.78
CA SER A 26 34.97 5.25 -7.72
C SER A 26 35.27 5.96 -9.04
N ILE A 27 34.49 6.99 -9.39
CA ILE A 27 34.81 7.93 -10.47
C ILE A 27 35.74 9.06 -10.00
N GLY A 28 35.75 9.40 -8.70
CA GLY A 28 36.46 10.57 -8.14
C GLY A 28 37.84 10.34 -7.50
N GLY A 29 38.33 9.10 -7.40
CA GLY A 29 39.51 8.78 -6.57
C GLY A 29 40.87 8.64 -7.27
N GLY A 30 40.95 8.64 -8.60
CA GLY A 30 42.20 8.33 -9.30
C GLY A 30 42.34 9.02 -10.65
N MET A 31 43.05 10.14 -10.66
CA MET A 31 43.91 10.70 -11.73
C MET A 31 43.80 12.23 -11.77
N TYR A 32 44.80 12.87 -11.17
CA TYR A 32 45.15 14.26 -11.41
C TYR A 32 45.67 14.39 -12.85
N TRP A 33 44.83 14.84 -13.78
CA TRP A 33 45.14 15.90 -14.77
C TRP A 33 43.94 16.09 -15.71
N ASN A 34 43.55 17.36 -15.94
CA ASN A 34 42.65 17.85 -16.99
C ASN A 34 41.13 17.98 -16.68
N GLU A 35 40.76 18.66 -15.59
CA GLU A 35 39.37 18.81 -15.09
C GLU A 35 38.88 20.28 -15.05
N THR A 36 38.79 20.97 -16.19
CA THR A 36 38.00 22.24 -16.28
C THR A 36 36.75 22.11 -17.14
N LYS A 37 36.60 21.03 -17.92
CA LYS A 37 35.38 20.78 -18.74
C LYS A 37 34.32 19.89 -18.06
N LYS A 38 34.70 19.12 -17.02
CA LYS A 38 33.80 18.16 -16.34
C LYS A 38 33.01 18.74 -15.16
N GLN A 39 33.42 19.87 -14.59
CA GLN A 39 32.63 20.56 -13.58
C GLN A 39 31.30 21.09 -14.14
N GLN A 40 31.28 21.50 -15.41
CA GLN A 40 30.05 21.91 -16.12
C GLN A 40 29.08 20.73 -16.26
N SER A 41 29.58 19.54 -16.63
CA SER A 41 28.75 18.33 -16.71
C SER A 41 28.28 17.83 -15.35
N LEU A 42 29.06 18.02 -14.27
CA LEU A 42 28.64 17.67 -12.91
C LEU A 42 27.53 18.57 -12.38
N LEU A 43 27.62 19.88 -12.61
CA LEU A 43 26.55 20.82 -12.28
C LEU A 43 25.29 20.56 -13.12
N GLN A 44 25.47 20.22 -14.40
CA GLN A 44 24.37 19.85 -15.30
C GLN A 44 23.73 18.52 -14.88
N MET A 45 24.52 17.51 -14.53
CA MET A 45 24.03 16.24 -13.97
C MET A 45 23.31 16.44 -12.63
N GLY A 46 23.80 17.34 -11.77
CA GLY A 46 23.15 17.69 -10.51
C GLY A 46 21.81 18.41 -10.73
N ALA A 47 21.77 19.34 -11.70
CA ALA A 47 20.53 20.01 -12.10
C ALA A 47 19.51 19.03 -12.70
N ASP A 48 19.96 18.11 -13.56
CA ASP A 48 19.12 17.08 -14.16
C ASP A 48 18.64 16.06 -13.12
N ALA A 49 19.47 15.69 -12.15
CA ALA A 49 19.08 14.81 -11.05
C ALA A 49 18.04 15.47 -10.15
N LYS A 50 18.21 16.76 -9.84
CA LYS A 50 17.21 17.54 -9.08
C LYS A 50 15.89 17.64 -9.84
N LYS A 51 15.95 17.93 -11.14
CA LYS A 51 14.77 18.00 -12.02
C LYS A 51 14.03 16.66 -12.07
N ARG A 52 14.76 15.54 -12.25
CA ARG A 52 14.16 14.20 -12.21
C ARG A 52 13.57 13.85 -10.85
N ALA A 53 14.19 14.30 -9.75
CA ALA A 53 13.65 14.11 -8.42
C ALA A 53 12.37 14.92 -8.19
N GLU A 54 12.31 16.15 -8.72
CA GLU A 54 11.09 16.98 -8.72
C GLU A 54 9.99 16.37 -9.61
N GLU A 55 10.33 15.91 -10.82
CA GLU A 55 9.41 15.19 -11.71
C GLU A 55 8.89 13.90 -11.08
N LEU A 56 9.76 13.13 -10.40
CA LEU A 56 9.37 11.90 -9.69
C LEU A 56 8.49 12.22 -8.48
N LYS A 57 8.79 13.28 -7.74
CA LYS A 57 7.95 13.77 -6.63
C LYS A 57 6.57 14.16 -7.14
N GLN A 58 6.49 14.93 -8.22
CA GLN A 58 5.22 15.31 -8.87
C GLN A 58 4.48 14.09 -9.44
N ALA A 59 5.17 13.11 -10.00
CA ALA A 59 4.58 11.86 -10.46
C ALA A 59 4.03 11.00 -9.30
N ILE A 60 4.70 10.99 -8.15
CA ILE A 60 4.20 10.32 -6.93
C ILE A 60 3.00 11.08 -6.37
N GLU A 61 3.05 12.41 -6.29
CA GLU A 61 1.95 13.26 -5.81
C GLU A 61 0.71 13.14 -6.71
N SER A 62 0.87 13.23 -8.03
CA SER A 62 -0.23 13.03 -9.00
C SER A 62 -0.77 11.59 -8.99
N ARG A 63 0.07 10.58 -8.80
CA ARG A 63 -0.39 9.19 -8.60
C ARG A 63 -1.15 9.04 -7.28
N ASN A 64 -0.73 9.73 -6.22
CA ASN A 64 -1.43 9.77 -4.94
C ASN A 64 -2.80 10.43 -5.10
N GLU A 65 -2.92 11.53 -5.83
CA GLU A 65 -4.19 12.17 -6.19
C GLU A 65 -5.09 11.30 -7.09
N GLN A 66 -4.52 10.47 -7.97
CA GLN A 66 -5.28 9.50 -8.75
C GLN A 66 -5.76 8.29 -7.92
N ILE A 67 -5.02 7.91 -6.88
CA ILE A 67 -5.36 6.81 -5.97
C ILE A 67 -6.41 7.25 -4.94
N PHE A 68 -6.26 8.46 -4.40
CA PHE A 68 -7.11 9.02 -3.33
C PHE A 68 -8.18 10.00 -3.82
N GLY A 69 -8.18 10.36 -5.11
CA GLY A 69 -8.99 11.46 -5.63
C GLY A 69 -8.44 12.81 -5.17
N SER A 70 -8.51 13.82 -6.04
CA SER A 70 -8.53 15.20 -5.57
C SER A 70 -9.66 15.33 -4.53
N PRO A 71 -9.52 16.12 -3.44
CA PRO A 71 -10.64 16.42 -2.55
C PRO A 71 -11.61 17.35 -3.29
N THR A 72 -12.24 16.83 -4.34
CA THR A 72 -13.47 17.38 -4.86
C THR A 72 -14.46 17.26 -3.71
N SER A 73 -15.18 18.34 -3.45
CA SER A 73 -16.09 18.60 -2.34
C SER A 73 -17.34 17.68 -2.27
N GLU A 74 -17.12 16.38 -2.40
CA GLU A 74 -17.96 15.31 -1.86
C GLU A 74 -17.08 14.47 -0.91
N ASP A 75 -16.33 15.14 -0.02
CA ASP A 75 -15.91 14.53 1.23
C ASP A 75 -17.20 14.27 2.02
N THR A 76 -17.81 13.13 1.71
CA THR A 76 -18.89 12.63 2.54
C THR A 76 -18.20 12.34 3.85
N ASP A 77 -18.32 13.24 4.83
CA ASP A 77 -17.89 13.02 6.20
C ASP A 77 -18.57 11.74 6.68
N VAL A 78 -17.93 10.60 6.42
CA VAL A 78 -18.47 9.30 6.81
C VAL A 78 -18.37 9.32 8.32
N ASN A 79 -19.50 9.53 8.97
CA ASN A 79 -19.58 9.48 10.41
C ASN A 79 -19.18 8.07 10.88
N THR A 80 -17.94 7.96 11.37
CA THR A 80 -17.36 6.70 11.84
C THR A 80 -17.41 6.56 13.36
N PHE A 81 -18.27 7.32 14.05
CA PHE A 81 -18.34 7.31 15.52
C PHE A 81 -18.80 5.95 16.06
N GLU A 82 -19.75 5.30 15.39
CA GLU A 82 -20.29 3.99 15.81
C GLU A 82 -19.48 2.79 15.30
N TRP A 83 -18.42 3.04 14.53
CA TRP A 83 -17.63 1.97 13.93
C TRP A 83 -16.71 1.33 14.97
N LYS A 84 -16.59 -0.01 14.91
CA LYS A 84 -15.69 -0.75 15.80
C LYS A 84 -14.26 -0.65 15.27
N THR A 85 -13.29 -0.44 16.16
CA THR A 85 -11.87 -0.47 15.78
C THR A 85 -11.36 -1.91 15.77
N TYR A 86 -10.90 -2.38 14.62
CA TYR A 86 -10.03 -3.55 14.52
C TYR A 86 -8.59 -3.09 14.73
N ARG A 87 -7.93 -3.65 15.76
CA ARG A 87 -6.58 -3.29 16.16
C ARG A 87 -5.70 -4.53 16.14
N ASN A 88 -4.65 -4.51 15.32
CA ASN A 88 -3.67 -5.59 15.23
C ASN A 88 -2.31 -5.13 15.76
N GLU A 89 -2.02 -5.47 17.02
CA GLU A 89 -0.76 -5.09 17.68
C GLU A 89 0.45 -5.78 17.06
N LYS A 90 0.29 -7.03 16.62
CA LYS A 90 1.34 -7.84 16.00
C LYS A 90 1.92 -7.19 14.75
N TYR A 91 1.06 -6.54 13.95
CA TYR A 91 1.45 -5.84 12.73
C TYR A 91 1.36 -4.32 12.84
N GLY A 92 1.12 -3.77 14.04
CA GLY A 92 1.24 -2.33 14.30
C GLY A 92 0.27 -1.43 13.55
N PHE A 93 -0.97 -1.88 13.30
CA PHE A 93 -1.99 -1.03 12.67
C PHE A 93 -3.39 -1.21 13.27
N GLU A 94 -4.22 -0.21 13.07
CA GLU A 94 -5.65 -0.25 13.35
C GLU A 94 -6.46 0.32 12.19
N VAL A 95 -7.72 -0.09 12.10
CA VAL A 95 -8.69 0.38 11.11
C VAL A 95 -10.09 0.31 11.72
N LYS A 96 -10.98 1.22 11.32
CA LYS A 96 -12.38 1.14 11.72
C LYS A 96 -13.17 0.26 10.77
N ILE A 97 -13.99 -0.61 11.33
CA ILE A 97 -14.87 -1.53 10.63
C ILE A 97 -16.32 -1.05 10.83
N PRO A 98 -17.05 -0.80 9.73
CA PRO A 98 -18.44 -0.35 9.78
C PRO A 98 -19.35 -1.41 10.43
N PRO A 99 -20.43 -1.00 11.11
CA PRO A 99 -21.40 -1.93 11.70
C PRO A 99 -21.96 -2.96 10.71
N ARG A 100 -22.10 -2.60 9.42
CA ARG A 100 -22.58 -3.53 8.39
C ARG A 100 -21.63 -4.70 8.11
N TRP A 101 -20.34 -4.56 8.44
CA TRP A 101 -19.36 -5.66 8.39
C TRP A 101 -19.27 -6.41 9.72
N SER A 102 -20.25 -6.28 10.62
CA SER A 102 -20.24 -6.95 11.93
C SER A 102 -20.23 -8.48 11.84
N ALA A 103 -20.72 -9.04 10.74
CA ALA A 103 -20.66 -10.48 10.44
C ALA A 103 -19.37 -10.89 9.70
N ALA A 104 -18.44 -9.96 9.46
CA ALA A 104 -17.17 -10.28 8.82
C ALA A 104 -16.29 -11.11 9.75
N ASP A 105 -15.76 -12.19 9.21
CA ASP A 105 -14.68 -12.93 9.84
C ASP A 105 -13.34 -12.36 9.38
N ILE A 106 -12.36 -12.31 10.29
CA ILE A 106 -11.03 -11.77 9.99
C ILE A 106 -10.04 -12.92 10.05
N GLU A 107 -9.44 -13.25 8.90
CA GLU A 107 -8.52 -14.37 8.77
C GLU A 107 -7.11 -13.90 8.41
N GLU A 108 -6.12 -14.27 9.22
CA GLU A 108 -4.70 -14.07 8.89
C GLU A 108 -4.16 -15.27 8.11
N ILE A 109 -3.74 -15.04 6.86
CA ILE A 109 -3.14 -16.05 6.00
C ILE A 109 -1.70 -15.65 5.68
N LYS A 110 -0.75 -16.55 5.95
CA LYS A 110 0.63 -16.37 5.50
C LYS A 110 0.72 -16.64 4.01
N ASP A 111 1.26 -15.68 3.28
CA ASP A 111 1.60 -15.84 1.87
C ASP A 111 2.68 -16.92 1.73
N ALA A 112 2.32 -18.05 1.11
CA ALA A 112 3.21 -19.20 0.96
C ALA A 112 4.37 -18.93 -0.01
N TYR A 113 4.22 -18.00 -0.94
CA TYR A 113 5.17 -17.75 -2.02
C TYR A 113 6.16 -16.63 -1.66
N TYR A 114 5.64 -15.52 -1.14
CA TYR A 114 6.44 -14.33 -0.87
C TYR A 114 6.75 -14.14 0.61
N GLY A 115 6.01 -14.82 1.50
CA GLY A 115 6.28 -14.91 2.93
C GLY A 115 5.70 -13.78 3.78
N GLY A 116 4.94 -12.85 3.18
CA GLY A 116 4.18 -11.84 3.93
C GLY A 116 2.89 -12.39 4.52
N ILE A 117 2.03 -11.48 4.96
CA ILE A 117 0.78 -11.80 5.63
C ILE A 117 -0.35 -11.06 4.94
N ASN A 118 -1.43 -11.76 4.66
CA ASN A 118 -2.68 -11.17 4.21
C ASN A 118 -3.73 -11.35 5.31
N ILE A 119 -4.44 -10.27 5.63
CA ILE A 119 -5.47 -10.22 6.66
C ILE A 119 -6.78 -9.99 5.92
N PHE A 120 -7.49 -11.08 5.65
CA PHE A 120 -8.72 -11.09 4.87
C PHE A 120 -9.92 -10.74 5.73
N LEU A 121 -10.75 -9.83 5.24
CA LEU A 121 -12.10 -9.60 5.72
C LEU A 121 -13.02 -10.47 4.87
N ARG A 122 -13.60 -11.50 5.50
CA ARG A 122 -14.45 -12.49 4.84
C ARG A 122 -15.90 -12.25 5.19
N LEU A 123 -16.75 -12.12 4.18
CA LEU A 123 -18.18 -11.95 4.37
C LEU A 123 -18.93 -13.24 3.97
N PRO A 124 -20.09 -13.51 4.60
CA PRO A 124 -21.00 -14.55 4.11
C PRO A 124 -21.37 -14.32 2.64
N SER A 125 -21.32 -15.38 1.84
CA SER A 125 -21.62 -15.44 0.42
C SER A 125 -22.79 -16.37 0.15
N LYS A 126 -23.53 -16.11 -0.94
CA LYS A 126 -24.70 -16.90 -1.33
C LYS A 126 -24.36 -18.35 -1.64
N ASN A 127 -23.17 -18.62 -2.16
CA ASN A 127 -22.83 -19.88 -2.83
C ASN A 127 -21.77 -20.71 -2.09
N SER A 128 -21.02 -20.13 -1.16
CA SER A 128 -19.74 -20.72 -0.75
C SER A 128 -19.31 -20.36 0.69
N GLY A 129 -20.26 -20.05 1.57
CA GLY A 129 -19.96 -19.78 2.98
C GLY A 129 -19.26 -18.44 3.17
N LEU A 130 -18.06 -18.41 3.76
CA LEU A 130 -17.28 -17.19 3.97
C LEU A 130 -16.28 -16.94 2.81
N GLN A 131 -16.49 -15.84 2.08
CA GLN A 131 -15.66 -15.45 0.94
C GLN A 131 -14.81 -14.22 1.28
N PRO A 132 -13.52 -14.19 0.88
CA PRO A 132 -12.66 -13.05 1.09
C PRO A 132 -13.09 -11.91 0.19
N VAL A 133 -13.33 -10.74 0.78
CA VAL A 133 -13.84 -9.57 0.05
C VAL A 133 -12.73 -8.57 -0.17
N CYS A 134 -12.16 -8.09 0.93
CA CYS A 134 -10.99 -7.21 0.91
C CYS A 134 -9.98 -7.69 1.93
N HIS A 135 -8.73 -7.28 1.77
CA HIS A 135 -7.66 -7.63 2.68
C HIS A 135 -6.68 -6.49 2.86
N PHE A 136 -6.02 -6.50 4.02
CA PHE A 136 -4.78 -5.79 4.23
C PHE A 136 -3.61 -6.75 4.04
N SER A 137 -2.51 -6.23 3.55
CA SER A 137 -1.29 -7.00 3.38
C SER A 137 -0.14 -6.38 4.16
N VAL A 138 0.73 -7.22 4.70
CA VAL A 138 1.92 -6.81 5.45
C VAL A 138 3.11 -7.62 4.95
N TYR A 139 4.11 -6.91 4.41
CA TYR A 139 5.31 -7.51 3.83
C TYR A 139 6.55 -6.75 4.27
N GLN A 140 7.69 -7.44 4.35
CA GLN A 140 8.99 -6.77 4.38
C GLN A 140 9.35 -6.23 3.00
N SER A 141 10.21 -5.20 2.91
CA SER A 141 10.63 -4.61 1.63
C SER A 141 11.14 -5.65 0.64
N SER A 142 11.96 -6.59 1.10
CA SER A 142 12.51 -7.64 0.24
C SER A 142 11.44 -8.60 -0.31
N GLN A 143 10.35 -8.83 0.44
CA GLN A 143 9.24 -9.68 0.02
C GLN A 143 8.35 -8.93 -0.96
N TRP A 144 8.07 -7.65 -0.68
CA TRP A 144 7.30 -6.77 -1.54
C TRP A 144 7.95 -6.61 -2.91
N ASP A 145 9.27 -6.40 -2.97
CA ASP A 145 9.99 -6.27 -4.24
C ASP A 145 9.91 -7.53 -5.11
N ARG A 146 9.88 -8.72 -4.50
CA ARG A 146 9.66 -9.98 -5.22
C ARG A 146 8.24 -10.07 -5.74
N LEU A 147 7.26 -9.80 -4.88
CA LEU A 147 5.83 -9.79 -5.23
C LEU A 147 5.54 -8.85 -6.42
N GLN A 148 6.15 -7.66 -6.42
CA GLN A 148 5.91 -6.67 -7.49
C GLN A 148 6.55 -7.05 -8.83
N LYS A 149 7.55 -7.92 -8.86
CA LYS A 149 8.21 -8.40 -10.09
C LYS A 149 7.47 -9.54 -10.78
N ASP A 150 6.55 -10.20 -10.09
CA ASP A 150 5.77 -11.30 -10.67
C ASP A 150 4.80 -10.78 -11.77
N VAL A 151 4.29 -11.64 -12.64
CA VAL A 151 3.29 -11.30 -13.67
C VAL A 151 1.85 -11.49 -13.13
N GLU A 152 1.69 -11.93 -11.88
CA GLU A 152 0.39 -12.12 -11.26
C GLU A 152 -0.51 -10.85 -11.28
N THR A 153 -1.80 -11.07 -11.57
CA THR A 153 -2.81 -10.03 -11.75
C THR A 153 -3.44 -9.53 -10.44
N ASN A 154 -3.19 -10.19 -9.30
CA ASN A 154 -3.86 -9.90 -8.04
C ASN A 154 -2.89 -9.47 -6.93
N LYS A 155 -2.01 -8.50 -7.26
CA LYS A 155 -1.06 -7.94 -6.29
C LYS A 155 -1.74 -6.92 -5.39
N PRO A 156 -1.37 -6.85 -4.10
CA PRO A 156 -1.82 -5.79 -3.23
C PRO A 156 -1.32 -4.43 -3.71
N ILE A 157 -2.19 -3.45 -3.59
CA ILE A 157 -1.95 -2.03 -3.85
C ILE A 157 -1.23 -1.47 -2.62
N PHE A 158 -0.13 -0.74 -2.85
CA PHE A 158 0.60 -0.07 -1.78
C PHE A 158 -0.30 0.91 -1.01
N LEU A 159 -0.23 0.87 0.32
CA LEU A 159 -0.95 1.77 1.22
C LEU A 159 0.01 2.72 1.94
N VAL A 160 0.96 2.17 2.71
CA VAL A 160 1.94 2.95 3.49
C VAL A 160 3.14 2.07 3.85
N SER A 161 4.24 2.65 4.30
CA SER A 161 5.36 1.93 4.89
C SER A 161 5.76 2.52 6.25
N LYS A 162 6.29 1.67 7.13
CA LYS A 162 6.92 2.03 8.40
C LYS A 162 8.14 1.13 8.58
N ASP A 163 9.31 1.75 8.75
CA ASP A 163 10.60 1.05 8.81
C ASP A 163 10.81 0.13 7.58
N ASP A 164 11.05 -1.18 7.80
CA ASP A 164 11.17 -2.18 6.73
C ASP A 164 9.84 -2.89 6.40
N THR A 165 8.72 -2.43 6.97
CA THR A 165 7.39 -3.04 6.79
C THR A 165 6.54 -2.21 5.84
N LEU A 166 6.01 -2.85 4.80
CA LEU A 166 5.09 -2.29 3.82
C LEU A 166 3.69 -2.84 4.06
N TYR A 167 2.73 -1.94 4.01
CA TYR A 167 1.33 -2.23 4.13
C TYR A 167 0.69 -2.04 2.76
N GLY A 168 -0.15 -2.98 2.38
CA GLY A 168 -0.94 -2.91 1.16
C GLY A 168 -2.38 -3.29 1.41
N TRP A 169 -3.18 -3.25 0.35
CA TRP A 169 -4.55 -3.72 0.38
C TRP A 169 -4.96 -4.28 -0.97
N GLY A 170 -5.98 -5.11 -0.99
CA GLY A 170 -6.60 -5.56 -2.23
C GLY A 170 -8.00 -6.08 -1.96
N CYS A 171 -8.77 -6.28 -3.02
CA CYS A 171 -10.10 -6.86 -2.92
C CYS A 171 -10.29 -7.93 -4.00
N GLY A 172 -10.99 -9.00 -3.65
CA GLY A 172 -11.52 -9.96 -4.61
C GLY A 172 -12.58 -9.30 -5.50
N HIS A 173 -12.75 -9.80 -6.71
CA HIS A 173 -13.75 -9.28 -7.64
C HIS A 173 -15.19 -9.61 -7.21
N ASP A 174 -16.07 -8.75 -7.72
CA ASP A 174 -17.52 -8.61 -7.63
C ASP A 174 -18.11 -8.00 -6.34
N ASP A 175 -19.01 -7.03 -6.52
CA ASP A 175 -19.90 -6.47 -5.50
C ASP A 175 -21.22 -7.30 -5.40
N TYR A 176 -21.31 -8.40 -6.15
CA TYR A 176 -22.55 -9.14 -6.41
C TYR A 176 -22.44 -10.58 -5.90
N GLY A 177 -23.11 -10.90 -4.79
CA GLY A 177 -23.21 -12.29 -4.31
C GLY A 177 -22.93 -12.50 -2.83
N TYR A 178 -22.69 -11.43 -2.06
CA TYR A 178 -22.55 -11.52 -0.62
C TYR A 178 -23.91 -11.51 0.07
N ARG A 179 -24.07 -12.40 1.06
CA ARG A 179 -25.20 -12.36 2.00
C ARG A 179 -24.99 -11.40 3.15
N GLY A 180 -23.77 -10.91 3.35
CA GLY A 180 -23.41 -10.03 4.47
C GLY A 180 -24.15 -8.69 4.51
N PHE A 181 -24.70 -8.24 3.38
CA PHE A 181 -25.55 -7.04 3.30
C PHE A 181 -26.95 -7.47 2.84
N GLU A 182 -27.93 -7.42 3.75
CA GLU A 182 -29.25 -8.01 3.58
C GLU A 182 -30.01 -7.42 2.38
N GLU A 183 -29.74 -6.15 2.05
CA GLU A 183 -30.36 -5.42 0.96
C GLU A 183 -29.99 -6.01 -0.42
N TYR A 184 -28.77 -6.56 -0.55
CA TYR A 184 -28.32 -7.26 -1.75
C TYR A 184 -28.92 -8.66 -1.92
N ASN A 185 -29.47 -9.23 -0.84
CA ASN A 185 -30.21 -10.50 -0.91
C ASN A 185 -31.63 -10.30 -1.42
N GLN A 186 -32.20 -9.11 -1.21
CA GLN A 186 -33.58 -8.79 -1.55
C GLN A 186 -33.72 -8.13 -2.92
N ALA A 187 -32.65 -7.55 -3.48
CA ALA A 187 -32.67 -6.99 -4.82
C ALA A 187 -32.94 -8.07 -5.88
N VAL A 188 -33.96 -7.84 -6.71
CA VAL A 188 -34.44 -8.80 -7.73
C VAL A 188 -34.07 -8.41 -9.17
N ASP A 189 -33.54 -7.20 -9.40
CA ASP A 189 -33.16 -6.70 -10.72
C ASP A 189 -31.95 -5.73 -10.68
N ASP A 190 -31.37 -5.47 -11.87
CA ASP A 190 -30.19 -4.62 -12.07
C ASP A 190 -30.39 -3.15 -11.68
N GLN A 191 -31.63 -2.65 -11.64
CA GLN A 191 -31.91 -1.27 -11.28
C GLN A 191 -31.94 -1.13 -9.75
N GLN A 192 -32.62 -2.03 -9.05
CA GLN A 192 -32.61 -2.09 -7.58
C GLN A 192 -31.20 -2.26 -7.05
N LEU A 193 -30.37 -3.09 -7.70
CA LEU A 193 -28.96 -3.26 -7.34
C LEU A 193 -28.14 -1.97 -7.45
N LYS A 194 -28.45 -1.07 -8.39
CA LYS A 194 -27.78 0.23 -8.54
C LYS A 194 -28.20 1.23 -7.48
N ASP A 195 -29.40 1.06 -6.93
CA ASP A 195 -29.96 1.95 -5.90
C ASP A 195 -29.52 1.54 -4.47
N LEU A 196 -28.81 0.41 -4.33
CA LEU A 196 -28.26 -0.04 -3.06
C LEU A 196 -27.08 0.83 -2.58
N PRO A 197 -26.84 0.91 -1.25
CA PRO A 197 -25.66 1.57 -0.70
C PRO A 197 -24.37 0.95 -1.24
N MET A 198 -23.26 1.69 -1.16
CA MET A 198 -21.97 1.29 -1.73
C MET A 198 -21.61 -0.18 -1.47
N GLY A 199 -21.31 -0.92 -2.54
CA GLY A 199 -20.84 -2.30 -2.44
C GLY A 199 -19.56 -2.44 -1.61
N PRO A 200 -19.21 -3.67 -1.19
CA PRO A 200 -18.10 -3.91 -0.29
C PRO A 200 -16.77 -3.30 -0.78
N PHE A 201 -16.49 -3.37 -2.08
CA PHE A 201 -15.28 -2.78 -2.64
C PHE A 201 -15.27 -1.25 -2.48
N GLN A 202 -16.38 -0.60 -2.85
CA GLN A 202 -16.49 0.86 -2.80
C GLN A 202 -16.48 1.38 -1.37
N GLU A 203 -17.18 0.73 -0.43
CA GLU A 203 -17.09 1.09 0.98
C GLU A 203 -15.68 0.88 1.52
N PHE A 204 -15.05 -0.25 1.20
CA PHE A 204 -13.70 -0.51 1.68
C PHE A 204 -12.75 0.60 1.23
N LYS A 205 -12.80 0.96 -0.06
CA LYS A 205 -11.96 2.00 -0.63
C LYS A 205 -12.28 3.40 -0.10
N LYS A 206 -13.56 3.78 -0.04
CA LYS A 206 -13.97 5.16 0.27
C LYS A 206 -14.15 5.43 1.76
N SER A 207 -14.31 4.41 2.58
CA SER A 207 -14.71 4.60 3.99
C SER A 207 -13.86 3.81 4.98
N ILE A 208 -13.44 2.58 4.67
CA ILE A 208 -12.58 1.79 5.57
C ILE A 208 -11.12 2.21 5.46
N LEU A 209 -10.55 2.21 4.24
CA LEU A 209 -9.14 2.58 4.00
C LEU A 209 -8.73 3.93 4.60
N PRO A 210 -9.53 5.01 4.50
CA PRO A 210 -9.16 6.30 5.09
C PRO A 210 -8.98 6.27 6.62
N THR A 211 -9.58 5.29 7.30
CA THR A 211 -9.47 5.10 8.74
C THR A 211 -8.25 4.30 9.17
N PHE A 212 -7.48 3.75 8.22
CA PHE A 212 -6.26 3.01 8.52
C PHE A 212 -5.24 3.92 9.22
N ARG A 213 -4.70 3.43 10.34
CA ARG A 213 -3.66 4.13 11.12
C ARG A 213 -2.59 3.16 11.57
N LEU A 214 -1.34 3.60 11.48
CA LEU A 214 -0.23 2.90 12.11
C LEU A 214 -0.23 3.19 13.62
N ILE A 215 -0.04 2.15 14.40
CA ILE A 215 0.08 2.24 15.86
C ILE A 215 1.54 2.53 16.19
N LYS A 216 1.75 3.30 17.25
CA LYS A 216 3.09 3.65 17.74
C LYS A 216 3.81 2.43 18.30
#